data_AF-A0AAV2LZ19-F1
#
_entry.id   AF-A0AAV2LZ19-F1
#
_cell.length_a   1.000
_cell.length_b   1.000
_cell.length_c   1.000
_cell.angle_alpha   90.00
_cell.angle_beta   90.00
_cell.angle_gamma   90.00
#
_symmetry.space_group_name_H-M   'P 1'
#
loop_
_entity.id
_entity.type
_entity.pdbx_description
1 polymer ?
#
loop_
_entity_poly.entity_id
_entity_poly.type
_entity_poly.pdbx_seq_one_letter_code
_entity_poly.pdbx_strand_id
1 'polypeptide(L)'
;MDGSLGHDMDASVSVRLTLHTHNFKQQSLLAAISEKDANIALLEISCSNRKKAQEEIMALKREKDRLMHQLKQQTQNRMKLISDNYEDEPLHPQHHPHHSHHLPTANMHHRSLPRGPPHANHRPHVDQDDEEGIWA
;
A
#
# COMPACT_ATOMS: atom_id res chain seq x y z
N MET A 1 43.39 1.21 24.09
CA MET A 1 42.22 0.38 23.74
C MET A 1 41.19 0.61 24.79
N ASP A 2 40.15 1.38 24.48
CA ASP A 2 38.84 1.43 25.15
C ASP A 2 38.13 2.69 24.62
N GLY A 3 36.94 2.54 24.07
CA GLY A 3 36.18 3.65 23.49
C GLY A 3 35.07 3.20 22.52
N SER A 4 35.12 1.94 22.05
CA SER A 4 34.11 1.43 21.10
C SER A 4 32.85 0.89 21.79
N LEU A 5 32.96 0.35 23.02
CA LEU A 5 31.82 -0.31 23.69
C LEU A 5 30.66 0.63 24.07
N GLY A 6 30.91 1.94 24.24
CA GLY A 6 29.88 2.90 24.67
C GLY A 6 28.89 3.28 23.57
N HIS A 7 29.36 3.40 22.32
CA HIS A 7 28.51 3.78 21.19
C HIS A 7 27.58 2.63 20.75
N ASP A 8 28.06 1.38 20.85
CA ASP A 8 27.29 0.20 20.43
C ASP A 8 26.09 -0.08 21.36
N MET A 9 26.24 0.16 22.67
CA MET A 9 25.12 -0.01 23.62
C MET A 9 24.04 1.05 23.42
N ASP A 10 24.42 2.30 23.15
CA ASP A 10 23.48 3.40 22.91
C ASP A 10 22.69 3.18 21.60
N ALA A 11 23.38 2.77 20.53
CA ALA A 11 22.74 2.37 19.27
C ALA A 11 21.77 1.19 19.49
N SER A 12 22.16 0.19 20.27
CA SER A 12 21.32 -0.97 20.58
C SER A 12 20.06 -0.62 21.39
N VAL A 13 20.17 0.30 22.37
CA VAL A 13 19.02 0.82 23.13
C VAL A 13 18.10 1.64 22.23
N SER A 14 18.67 2.51 21.39
CA SER A 14 17.94 3.34 20.43
C SER A 14 17.15 2.51 19.42
N VAL A 15 17.75 1.43 18.89
CA VAL A 15 17.08 0.48 17.98
C VAL A 15 15.94 -0.25 18.70
N ARG A 16 16.14 -0.72 19.93
CA ARG A 16 15.06 -1.37 20.72
C ARG A 16 13.88 -0.45 20.99
N LEU A 17 14.14 0.82 21.35
CA LEU A 17 13.10 1.81 21.61
C LEU A 17 12.32 2.16 20.32
N THR A 18 13.05 2.31 19.21
CA THR A 18 12.48 2.54 17.88
C THR A 18 11.56 1.38 17.48
N LEU A 19 12.04 0.14 17.56
CA LEU A 19 11.23 -1.04 17.27
C LEU A 19 9.99 -1.15 18.15
N HIS A 20 10.10 -0.89 19.45
CA HIS A 20 8.95 -0.91 20.36
C HIS A 20 7.89 0.13 19.96
N THR A 21 8.32 1.35 19.64
CA THR A 21 7.44 2.43 19.18
C THR A 21 6.74 2.07 17.87
N HIS A 22 7.46 1.45 16.92
CA HIS A 22 6.86 0.95 15.68
C HIS A 22 5.81 -0.14 15.92
N ASN A 23 6.06 -1.08 16.85
CA ASN A 23 5.09 -2.11 17.19
C ASN A 23 3.82 -1.53 17.81
N PHE A 24 3.94 -0.55 18.72
CA PHE A 24 2.76 0.09 19.33
C PHE A 24 1.94 0.86 18.29
N LYS A 25 2.60 1.61 17.40
CA LYS A 25 1.91 2.30 16.28
C LYS A 25 1.18 1.32 15.38
N GLN A 26 1.79 0.17 15.07
CA GLN A 26 1.17 -0.89 14.27
C GLN A 26 -0.09 -1.46 14.94
N GLN A 27 -0.03 -1.74 16.25
CA GLN A 27 -1.17 -2.24 16.99
C GLN A 27 -2.33 -1.24 17.02
N SER A 28 -2.03 0.04 17.24
CA SER A 28 -3.06 1.10 17.20
C SER A 28 -3.72 1.21 15.83
N LEU A 29 -2.95 1.10 14.74
CA LEU A 29 -3.50 1.13 13.37
C LEU A 29 -4.38 -0.09 13.08
N LEU A 30 -3.93 -1.28 13.45
CA LEU A 30 -4.71 -2.52 13.28
C LEU A 30 -6.02 -2.48 14.06
N ALA A 31 -5.98 -1.99 15.31
CA ALA A 31 -7.19 -1.82 16.12
C ALA A 31 -8.18 -0.84 15.47
N ALA A 32 -7.70 0.30 14.96
CA ALA A 32 -8.54 1.27 14.28
C ALA A 32 -9.17 0.70 12.99
N ILE A 33 -8.43 -0.07 12.19
CA ILE A 33 -8.95 -0.77 11.01
C ILE A 33 -10.06 -1.75 11.42
N SER A 34 -9.80 -2.60 12.41
CA SER A 34 -10.78 -3.57 12.90
C SER A 34 -12.05 -2.91 13.44
N GLU A 35 -11.94 -1.74 14.07
CA GLU A 35 -13.10 -0.94 14.49
C GLU A 35 -13.93 -0.50 13.27
N LYS A 36 -13.29 -0.06 12.17
CA LYS A 36 -14.02 0.31 10.94
C LYS A 36 -14.70 -0.89 10.30
N ASP A 37 -14.04 -2.04 10.25
CA ASP A 37 -14.65 -3.28 9.73
C ASP A 37 -15.86 -3.71 10.57
N ALA A 38 -15.77 -3.64 11.90
CA ALA A 38 -16.91 -3.94 12.78
C ALA A 38 -18.08 -2.96 12.55
N ASN A 39 -17.80 -1.67 12.39
CA ASN A 39 -18.83 -0.67 12.13
C ASN A 39 -19.51 -0.87 10.77
N ILE A 40 -18.74 -1.24 9.74
CA ILE A 40 -19.29 -1.59 8.42
C ILE A 40 -20.23 -2.79 8.55
N ALA A 41 -19.77 -3.88 9.16
CA ALA A 41 -20.58 -5.08 9.35
C ALA A 41 -21.87 -4.79 10.13
N LEU A 42 -21.78 -3.98 11.19
CA LEU A 42 -22.95 -3.59 11.98
C LEU A 42 -23.95 -2.76 11.17
N LEU A 43 -23.48 -1.79 10.38
CA LEU A 43 -24.35 -0.97 9.53
C LEU A 43 -24.97 -1.77 8.37
N GLU A 44 -24.23 -2.70 7.79
CA GLU A 44 -24.70 -3.60 6.75
C GLU A 44 -25.84 -4.51 7.28
N ILE A 45 -25.74 -4.99 8.52
CA ILE A 45 -26.81 -5.80 9.14
C ILE A 45 -28.00 -4.92 9.57
N SER A 46 -27.75 -3.76 10.19
CA SER A 46 -28.78 -2.97 10.89
C SER A 46 -29.55 -2.00 9.99
N CYS A 47 -28.98 -1.61 8.85
CA CYS A 47 -29.45 -0.48 8.06
C CYS A 47 -29.35 -0.67 6.53
N SER A 48 -29.27 -1.92 6.05
CA SER A 48 -28.96 -2.32 4.65
C SER A 48 -29.66 -1.55 3.52
N ASN A 49 -30.85 -0.97 3.73
CA ASN A 49 -31.62 -0.29 2.69
C ASN A 49 -31.81 1.23 2.91
N ARG A 50 -31.07 1.84 3.85
CA ARG A 50 -31.14 3.28 4.11
C ARG A 50 -30.03 4.02 3.36
N LYS A 51 -30.39 4.99 2.52
CA LYS A 51 -29.41 5.83 1.79
C LYS A 51 -28.31 6.41 2.68
N LYS A 52 -28.68 6.92 3.86
CA LYS A 52 -27.73 7.45 4.85
C LYS A 52 -26.73 6.39 5.35
N ALA A 53 -27.18 5.15 5.56
CA ALA A 53 -26.29 4.09 6.00
C ALA A 53 -25.33 3.66 4.89
N GLN A 54 -25.77 3.67 3.63
CA GLN A 54 -24.91 3.40 2.49
C GLN A 54 -23.83 4.49 2.32
N GLU A 55 -24.19 5.76 2.53
CA GLU A 55 -23.22 6.87 2.56
C GLU A 55 -22.18 6.70 3.67
N GLU A 56 -22.62 6.31 4.86
CA GLU A 56 -21.75 6.06 6.00
C GLU A 56 -20.82 4.86 5.77
N ILE A 57 -21.34 3.76 5.21
CA ILE A 57 -20.53 2.59 4.80
C ILE A 57 -19.46 3.00 3.79
N MET A 58 -19.82 3.80 2.77
CA MET A 58 -18.82 4.30 1.80
C MET A 58 -17.77 5.20 2.47
N ALA A 59 -18.16 6.03 3.43
CA ALA A 59 -17.22 6.87 4.19
C ALA A 59 -16.26 6.02 5.03
N LEU A 60 -16.79 5.01 5.74
CA LEU A 60 -16.00 4.08 6.54
C LEU A 60 -15.02 3.26 5.69
N LYS A 61 -15.45 2.80 4.51
CA LYS A 61 -14.57 2.09 3.56
C LYS A 61 -13.38 2.96 3.12
N ARG A 62 -13.64 4.22 2.73
CA ARG A 62 -12.56 5.16 2.36
C ARG A 62 -11.60 5.43 3.52
N GLU A 63 -12.11 5.55 4.74
CA GLU A 63 -11.26 5.78 5.90
C GLU A 63 -10.43 4.54 6.25
N LYS A 64 -11.01 3.35 6.15
CA LYS A 64 -10.28 2.08 6.26
C LYS A 64 -9.13 2.02 5.25
N ASP A 65 -9.40 2.37 3.99
CA ASP A 65 -8.37 2.35 2.95
C ASP A 65 -7.20 3.27 3.32
N ARG A 66 -7.47 4.47 3.82
CA ARG A 66 -6.41 5.38 4.30
C ARG A 66 -5.58 4.76 5.42
N LEU A 67 -6.22 4.12 6.39
CA LEU A 67 -5.52 3.43 7.48
C LEU A 67 -4.69 2.24 6.96
N MET A 68 -5.17 1.49 5.98
CA MET A 68 -4.40 0.42 5.34
C MET A 68 -3.16 0.95 4.62
N HIS A 69 -3.27 2.08 3.91
CA HIS A 69 -2.12 2.73 3.28
C HIS A 69 -1.07 3.12 4.33
N GLN A 70 -1.51 3.69 5.46
CA GLN A 70 -0.61 4.01 6.58
C GLN A 70 0.06 2.77 7.16
N LEU A 71 -0.68 1.67 7.34
CA LEU A 71 -0.15 0.41 7.83
C LEU A 71 0.88 -0.20 6.86
N LYS A 72 0.59 -0.18 5.55
CA LYS A 72 1.52 -0.64 4.50
C LYS A 72 2.81 0.20 4.53
N GLN A 73 2.70 1.53 4.59
CA GLN A 73 3.86 2.42 4.73
C GLN A 73 4.67 2.11 6.00
N GLN A 74 4.00 1.94 7.14
CA GLN A 74 4.68 1.70 8.41
C GLN A 74 5.41 0.34 8.43
N THR A 75 4.85 -0.66 7.75
CA THR A 75 5.48 -1.98 7.56
C THR A 75 6.70 -1.88 6.64
N GLN A 76 6.58 -1.19 5.51
CA GLN A 76 7.71 -0.94 4.59
C GLN A 76 8.84 -0.16 5.27
N ASN A 77 8.52 0.90 6.02
CA ASN A 77 9.52 1.69 6.74
C ASN A 77 10.25 0.85 7.80
N ARG A 78 9.55 -0.06 8.49
CA ARG A 78 10.17 -1.00 9.42
C ARG A 78 11.11 -1.97 8.71
N MET A 79 10.72 -2.52 7.56
CA MET A 79 11.57 -3.41 6.77
C MET A 79 12.82 -2.71 6.25
N LYS A 80 12.71 -1.46 5.79
CA LYS A 80 13.87 -0.65 5.38
C LYS A 80 14.88 -0.50 6.52
N LEU A 81 14.41 -0.14 7.71
CA LEU A 81 15.29 -0.01 8.88
C LEU A 81 15.99 -1.32 9.27
N ILE A 82 15.38 -2.48 9.00
CA ILE A 82 15.99 -3.79 9.23
C ILE A 82 17.01 -4.12 8.14
N SER A 83 16.71 -3.80 6.88
CA SER A 83 17.59 -4.02 5.72
C SER A 83 18.83 -3.12 5.76
N ASP A 84 18.64 -1.83 6.05
CA ASP A 84 19.72 -0.83 6.13
C ASP A 84 20.69 -1.14 7.29
N ASN A 85 20.25 -1.91 8.30
CA ASN A 85 21.08 -2.41 9.41
C ASN A 85 21.79 -3.74 9.10
N TYR A 86 21.52 -4.38 7.97
CA TYR A 86 22.14 -5.65 7.51
C TYR A 86 23.10 -5.44 6.33
N GLU A 87 23.40 -4.19 5.95
CA GLU A 87 24.39 -3.82 4.93
C GLU A 87 25.82 -3.69 5.52
N ASP A 88 26.20 -4.53 6.49
CA ASP A 88 27.61 -4.76 6.87
C ASP A 88 28.03 -6.24 6.65
N GLU A 89 27.21 -7.02 5.95
CA GLU A 89 27.63 -8.32 5.40
C GLU A 89 27.56 -8.27 3.86
N PRO A 90 28.72 -8.16 3.17
CA PRO A 90 28.76 -7.95 1.72
C PRO A 90 28.46 -9.26 1.00
N LEU A 91 27.18 -9.53 0.73
CA LEU A 91 26.76 -10.57 -0.22
C LEU A 91 25.67 -10.04 -1.14
N HIS A 92 26.06 -9.16 -2.06
CA HIS A 92 25.34 -9.04 -3.32
C HIS A 92 25.68 -10.28 -4.16
N PRO A 93 24.69 -10.91 -4.83
CA PRO A 93 24.52 -10.48 -6.21
C PRO A 93 23.06 -10.52 -6.74
N GLN A 94 22.74 -9.48 -7.52
CA GLN A 94 22.14 -9.63 -8.85
C GLN A 94 20.61 -9.73 -8.97
N HIS A 95 19.92 -8.58 -8.99
CA HIS A 95 18.72 -8.38 -9.83
C HIS A 95 18.56 -6.92 -10.26
N HIS A 96 19.12 -6.57 -11.43
CA HIS A 96 18.67 -5.40 -12.21
C HIS A 96 18.62 -5.79 -13.69
N PRO A 97 17.43 -5.97 -14.30
CA PRO A 97 17.30 -5.79 -15.72
C PRO A 97 17.29 -4.29 -16.01
N HIS A 98 18.40 -3.82 -16.57
CA HIS A 98 18.49 -2.55 -17.28
C HIS A 98 17.35 -2.45 -18.30
N HIS A 99 16.44 -1.48 -18.13
CA HIS A 99 15.67 -0.95 -19.25
C HIS A 99 16.25 0.40 -19.64
N SER A 100 17.20 0.32 -20.58
CA SER A 100 17.73 1.44 -21.35
C SER A 100 16.63 2.17 -22.11
N HIS A 101 16.71 3.50 -22.04
CA HIS A 101 16.48 4.48 -23.12
C HIS A 101 15.38 4.21 -24.15
N HIS A 102 14.43 5.16 -24.29
CA HIS A 102 14.16 5.87 -25.55
C HIS A 102 12.94 6.80 -25.42
N LEU A 103 13.17 8.13 -25.40
CA LEU A 103 12.35 9.08 -26.15
C LEU A 103 12.99 9.24 -27.54
N PRO A 104 12.19 9.44 -28.59
CA PRO A 104 12.21 10.76 -29.22
C PRO A 104 10.83 11.24 -29.72
N THR A 105 10.63 12.54 -29.50
CA THR A 105 10.06 13.58 -30.39
C THR A 105 9.13 13.21 -31.55
N ALA A 106 7.95 13.82 -31.51
CA ALA A 106 7.24 14.56 -32.57
C ALA A 106 7.22 14.00 -34.02
N ASN A 107 6.03 13.65 -34.53
CA ASN A 107 5.60 14.12 -35.85
C ASN A 107 4.10 13.88 -36.16
N MET A 108 3.47 14.95 -36.68
CA MET A 108 2.51 14.97 -37.80
C MET A 108 1.09 14.40 -37.64
N HIS A 109 0.14 15.34 -37.61
CA HIS A 109 -1.25 15.25 -38.05
C HIS A 109 -1.47 14.44 -39.33
N HIS A 110 -2.45 13.53 -39.36
CA HIS A 110 -3.17 13.20 -40.58
C HIS A 110 -4.66 12.93 -40.34
N ARG A 111 -5.42 13.31 -41.37
CA ARG A 111 -6.85 13.59 -41.52
C ARG A 111 -7.61 12.32 -42.01
N SER A 112 -8.85 12.14 -41.53
CA SER A 112 -10.05 11.67 -42.28
C SER A 112 -10.21 10.22 -42.86
N LEU A 113 -11.14 9.45 -42.23
CA LEU A 113 -12.28 8.61 -42.76
C LEU A 113 -12.02 7.31 -43.60
N PRO A 114 -13.03 6.41 -43.85
CA PRO A 114 -14.02 5.74 -42.95
C PRO A 114 -14.27 4.23 -43.27
N ARG A 115 -14.52 3.32 -42.30
CA ARG A 115 -15.36 2.09 -42.51
C ARG A 115 -15.49 1.16 -41.28
N GLY A 116 -16.73 0.77 -40.96
CA GLY A 116 -17.06 -0.43 -40.16
C GLY A 116 -18.36 -0.31 -39.34
N PRO A 117 -19.40 -1.15 -39.50
CA PRO A 117 -20.68 -1.05 -38.78
C PRO A 117 -20.59 -1.43 -37.29
N PRO A 118 -21.57 -1.01 -36.45
CA PRO A 118 -21.53 -1.17 -35.01
C PRO A 118 -22.04 -2.56 -34.62
N HIS A 119 -21.21 -3.36 -33.95
CA HIS A 119 -21.73 -4.51 -33.22
C HIS A 119 -22.20 -4.04 -31.84
N ALA A 120 -23.51 -3.80 -31.76
CA ALA A 120 -24.24 -3.86 -30.51
C ALA A 120 -24.21 -5.31 -30.00
N ASN A 121 -23.52 -5.54 -28.89
CA ASN A 121 -24.03 -6.44 -27.87
C ASN A 121 -23.40 -6.10 -26.53
N HIS A 122 -24.29 -5.80 -25.59
CA HIS A 122 -24.00 -5.62 -24.19
C HIS A 122 -23.37 -6.88 -23.60
N ARG A 123 -22.27 -6.70 -22.86
CA ARG A 123 -22.11 -7.35 -21.57
C ARG A 123 -21.33 -6.40 -20.67
N PRO A 124 -21.95 -5.76 -19.65
CA PRO A 124 -21.17 -5.27 -18.54
C PRO A 124 -20.67 -6.53 -17.82
N HIS A 125 -19.41 -6.87 -18.03
CA HIS A 125 -18.70 -7.78 -17.14
C HIS A 125 -18.48 -7.02 -15.84
N VAL A 126 -19.51 -7.06 -15.01
CA VAL A 126 -19.38 -6.92 -13.56
C VAL A 126 -18.34 -7.93 -13.08
N ASP A 127 -17.57 -7.52 -12.08
CA ASP A 127 -16.52 -8.29 -11.40
C ASP A 127 -15.18 -8.34 -12.14
N GLN A 128 -14.46 -7.21 -12.15
CA GLN A 128 -13.01 -7.23 -11.88
C GLN A 128 -12.84 -6.79 -10.42
N ASP A 129 -13.25 -7.69 -9.54
CA ASP A 129 -12.88 -7.71 -8.13
C ASP A 129 -11.93 -8.91 -7.98
N ASP A 130 -10.76 -8.77 -8.59
CA ASP A 130 -9.63 -9.67 -8.49
C ASP A 130 -8.37 -8.85 -8.19
N GLU A 131 -8.33 -8.35 -6.95
CA GLU A 131 -7.21 -8.55 -6.03
C GLU A 131 -5.78 -8.23 -6.52
N GLU A 132 -5.60 -7.30 -7.46
CA GLU A 132 -4.26 -6.79 -7.80
C GLU A 132 -3.81 -5.72 -6.80
N GLY A 133 -2.98 -6.11 -5.84
CA GLY A 133 -2.16 -5.16 -5.07
C GLY A 133 -2.01 -5.45 -3.58
N ILE A 134 -2.55 -6.57 -3.10
CA ILE A 134 -2.12 -7.11 -1.81
C ILE A 134 -0.76 -7.77 -2.06
N TRP A 135 0.33 -7.09 -1.69
CA TRP A 135 1.72 -7.63 -1.61
C TRP A 135 2.70 -7.49 -2.79
N ALA A 136 2.58 -6.47 -3.65
CA ALA A 136 3.76 -5.98 -4.40
C ALA A 136 4.27 -4.64 -3.84
#